data_AF-A0A7X1TPW7-F1
#
_entry.id   AF-A0A7X1TPW7-F1
#
_cell.length_a   1.000
_cell.length_b   1.000
_cell.length_c   1.000
_cell.angle_alpha   90.00
_cell.angle_beta   90.00
_cell.angle_gamma   90.00
#
_symmetry.space_group_name_H-M   'P 1'
#
loop_
_entity.id
_entity.type
_entity.pdbx_description
1 polymer ?
#
loop_
_entity_poly.entity_id
_entity_poly.type
_entity_poly.pdbx_seq_one_letter_code
_entity_poly.pdbx_strand_id
1 'polypeptide(L)'
;MFNTTGFLSRDVVDPKTSIGQYVRANFPNMKALQAEYKAVAGDLVIDSMGAHAATVGTAVDLIVRLILKPDETPMSALIFYPFEGYRRVVNELAGFVGQSDDRELAARAAWALALCVSAHRAGAAGAPLIPSLVGSGNFTVDTMLDQADDAAISELVALRELSEERLIPALSGPFSLGPTFDLSDRGPDRRYAAEADLIADGLLIDVKTTLAPKNKVGLRPDVLKPVNVYQLLGYALLDYSNRYNIDRVGIFSARYGVLTEWPLERVTSLTSGGTFDFPAARQEVWDMMQ
;
A
#
# COMPACT_ATOMS: atom_id res chain seq x y z
N MET A 1 -10.75 -11.36 -24.63
CA MET A 1 -10.39 -9.94 -24.45
C MET A 1 -10.21 -9.71 -22.97
N PHE A 2 -9.03 -9.21 -22.57
CA PHE A 2 -8.73 -8.86 -21.18
C PHE A 2 -9.66 -7.73 -20.71
N ASN A 3 -10.42 -7.96 -19.63
CA ASN A 3 -11.32 -6.97 -19.05
C ASN A 3 -10.71 -6.38 -17.77
N THR A 4 -10.50 -5.06 -17.76
CA THR A 4 -9.79 -4.34 -16.70
C THR A 4 -10.35 -2.94 -16.50
N THR A 5 -10.28 -2.44 -15.27
CA THR A 5 -10.50 -1.02 -14.94
C THR A 5 -9.23 -0.17 -15.07
N GLY A 6 -8.10 -0.80 -15.40
CA GLY A 6 -6.78 -0.18 -15.49
C GLY A 6 -6.03 -0.13 -14.17
N PHE A 7 -6.55 -0.70 -13.07
CA PHE A 7 -5.89 -0.73 -11.75
C PHE A 7 -6.09 -2.08 -11.07
N LEU A 8 -5.00 -2.74 -10.69
CA LEU A 8 -5.07 -4.06 -10.03
C LEU A 8 -5.90 -4.00 -8.74
N SER A 9 -5.68 -2.98 -7.92
CA SER A 9 -6.38 -2.82 -6.64
C SER A 9 -7.90 -2.71 -6.79
N ARG A 10 -8.41 -2.30 -7.96
CA ARG A 10 -9.84 -2.30 -8.29
C ARG A 10 -10.26 -3.63 -8.92
N ASP A 11 -9.45 -4.14 -9.84
CA ASP A 11 -9.78 -5.35 -10.61
C ASP A 11 -9.86 -6.59 -9.73
N VAL A 12 -8.93 -6.79 -8.78
CA VAL A 12 -9.00 -7.93 -7.85
C VAL A 12 -10.28 -7.92 -6.99
N VAL A 13 -10.87 -6.73 -6.76
CA VAL A 13 -12.13 -6.59 -6.04
C VAL A 13 -13.33 -6.85 -6.94
N ASP A 14 -13.27 -6.49 -8.22
CA ASP A 14 -14.41 -6.61 -9.14
C ASP A 14 -14.47 -8.01 -9.80
N PRO A 15 -15.48 -8.84 -9.48
CA PRO A 15 -15.63 -10.18 -10.06
C PRO A 15 -15.95 -10.17 -11.57
N LYS A 16 -16.13 -9.01 -12.20
CA LYS A 16 -16.34 -8.89 -13.65
C LYS A 16 -15.04 -8.75 -14.43
N THR A 17 -13.94 -8.36 -13.77
CA THR A 17 -12.64 -8.20 -14.42
C THR A 17 -11.94 -9.55 -14.57
N SER A 18 -11.04 -9.66 -15.55
CA SER A 18 -10.36 -10.92 -15.85
C SER A 18 -9.55 -11.44 -14.67
N ILE A 19 -8.74 -10.59 -14.02
CA ILE A 19 -7.97 -11.00 -12.83
C ILE A 19 -8.88 -11.22 -11.62
N GLY A 20 -9.95 -10.44 -11.46
CA GLY A 20 -10.93 -10.62 -10.39
C GLY A 20 -11.68 -11.96 -10.47
N GLN A 21 -11.96 -12.44 -11.68
CA GLN A 21 -12.49 -13.79 -11.93
C GLN A 21 -11.43 -14.85 -11.63
N TYR A 22 -10.21 -14.65 -12.13
CA TYR A 22 -9.10 -15.58 -11.97
C TYR A 22 -8.82 -15.92 -10.51
N VAL A 23 -8.63 -14.90 -9.66
CA VAL A 23 -8.29 -15.10 -8.24
C VAL A 23 -9.42 -15.78 -7.47
N ARG A 24 -10.69 -15.52 -7.83
CA ARG A 24 -11.84 -16.16 -7.17
C ARG A 24 -12.03 -17.60 -7.58
N ALA A 25 -11.74 -17.92 -8.84
CA ALA A 25 -11.82 -19.28 -9.35
C ALA A 25 -10.72 -20.17 -8.76
N ASN A 26 -9.50 -19.64 -8.68
CA ASN A 26 -8.32 -20.40 -8.22
C ASN A 26 -8.12 -20.39 -6.71
N PHE A 27 -8.63 -19.40 -5.99
CA PHE A 27 -8.42 -19.25 -4.53
C PHE A 27 -9.72 -19.06 -3.73
N PRO A 28 -10.73 -19.96 -3.82
CA PRO A 28 -12.02 -19.76 -3.16
C PRO A 28 -12.01 -19.98 -1.63
N ASN A 29 -10.98 -20.65 -1.08
CA ASN A 29 -11.02 -21.20 0.29
C ASN A 29 -10.31 -20.33 1.33
N MET A 30 -10.97 -19.30 1.85
CA MET A 30 -10.32 -18.33 2.77
C MET A 30 -10.30 -18.72 4.25
N LYS A 31 -11.15 -19.66 4.68
CA LYS A 31 -11.42 -19.90 6.11
C LYS A 31 -10.19 -20.30 6.92
N ALA A 32 -9.35 -21.19 6.37
CA ALA A 32 -8.15 -21.66 7.06
C ALA A 32 -7.14 -20.54 7.27
N LEU A 33 -6.86 -19.76 6.21
CA LEU A 33 -5.96 -18.62 6.28
C LEU A 33 -6.47 -17.52 7.22
N GLN A 34 -7.78 -17.25 7.20
CA GLN A 34 -8.40 -16.31 8.14
C GLN A 34 -8.30 -16.78 9.60
N ALA A 35 -8.34 -18.09 9.85
CA ALA A 35 -8.13 -18.64 11.19
C ALA A 35 -6.67 -18.48 11.63
N GLU A 36 -5.70 -18.72 10.74
CA GLU A 36 -4.28 -18.46 11.01
C GLU A 36 -4.03 -16.99 11.33
N TYR A 37 -4.57 -16.06 10.51
CA TYR A 37 -4.48 -14.62 10.79
C TYR A 37 -5.07 -14.25 12.15
N LYS A 38 -6.28 -14.75 12.45
CA LYS A 38 -6.95 -14.46 13.72
C LYS A 38 -6.19 -14.99 14.93
N ALA A 39 -5.44 -16.07 14.79
CA ALA A 39 -4.67 -16.65 15.90
C ALA A 39 -3.49 -15.76 16.34
N VAL A 40 -3.00 -14.90 15.45
CA VAL A 40 -1.87 -13.99 15.72
C VAL A 40 -2.26 -12.51 15.73
N ALA A 41 -3.47 -12.18 15.24
CA ALA A 41 -4.04 -10.85 15.30
C ALA A 41 -4.01 -10.31 16.73
N GLY A 42 -3.36 -9.15 16.91
CA GLY A 42 -3.26 -8.48 18.19
C GLY A 42 -4.50 -7.66 18.54
N ASP A 43 -4.49 -7.09 19.75
CA ASP A 43 -5.45 -6.08 20.16
C ASP A 43 -5.16 -4.74 19.47
N LEU A 44 -6.19 -3.90 19.36
CA LEU A 44 -6.04 -2.56 18.80
C LEU A 44 -5.13 -1.72 19.71
N VAL A 45 -4.04 -1.19 19.14
CA VAL A 45 -3.09 -0.31 19.84
C VAL A 45 -3.44 1.16 19.60
N ILE A 46 -3.77 1.51 18.36
CA ILE A 46 -4.05 2.90 17.94
C ILE A 46 -5.43 2.98 17.26
N ASP A 47 -6.46 3.45 17.98
CA ASP A 47 -7.76 3.79 17.38
C ASP A 47 -7.65 5.08 16.55
N SER A 48 -8.65 5.35 15.72
CA SER A 48 -8.71 6.59 14.94
C SER A 48 -8.93 7.79 15.85
N MET A 49 -8.19 8.86 15.61
CA MET A 49 -8.33 10.15 16.30
C MET A 49 -9.25 11.11 15.54
N GLY A 50 -9.90 10.66 14.47
CA GLY A 50 -10.84 11.43 13.65
C GLY A 50 -10.29 11.88 12.29
N ALA A 51 -9.02 11.62 11.99
CA ALA A 51 -8.40 11.98 10.72
C ALA A 51 -8.98 11.18 9.54
N HIS A 52 -8.88 11.75 8.33
CA HIS A 52 -9.38 11.11 7.12
C HIS A 52 -8.64 9.79 6.82
N ALA A 53 -9.33 8.66 6.95
CA ALA A 53 -8.72 7.33 6.95
C ALA A 53 -7.89 6.99 5.70
N ALA A 54 -8.31 7.42 4.50
CA ALA A 54 -7.55 7.14 3.27
C ALA A 54 -6.25 7.95 3.20
N THR A 55 -6.25 9.17 3.75
CA THR A 55 -5.05 10.02 3.81
C THR A 55 -4.08 9.45 4.83
N VAL A 56 -4.56 9.02 6.01
CA VAL A 56 -3.76 8.31 7.01
C VAL A 56 -3.13 7.05 6.42
N GLY A 57 -3.91 6.22 5.72
CA GLY A 57 -3.39 5.02 5.07
C GLY A 57 -2.27 5.31 4.07
N THR A 58 -2.44 6.33 3.24
CA THR A 58 -1.41 6.73 2.26
C THR A 58 -0.18 7.31 2.96
N ALA A 59 -0.35 8.13 4.01
CA ALA A 59 0.76 8.70 4.75
C ALA A 59 1.57 7.64 5.50
N VAL A 60 0.93 6.63 6.11
CA VAL A 60 1.63 5.52 6.79
C VAL A 60 2.44 4.67 5.80
N ASP A 61 1.89 4.37 4.63
CA ASP A 61 2.63 3.69 3.55
C ASP A 61 3.89 4.48 3.15
N LEU A 62 3.76 5.80 2.96
CA LEU A 62 4.89 6.68 2.65
C LEU A 62 5.92 6.76 3.80
N ILE A 63 5.47 6.81 5.07
CA ILE A 63 6.33 6.81 6.25
C ILE A 63 7.19 5.54 6.28
N VAL A 64 6.58 4.37 6.12
CA VAL A 64 7.31 3.08 6.12
C VAL A 64 8.36 3.06 5.02
N ARG A 65 8.01 3.48 3.80
CA ARG A 65 8.94 3.56 2.67
C ARG A 65 10.12 4.49 2.98
N LEU A 66 9.83 5.68 3.49
CA LEU A 66 10.84 6.72 3.73
C LEU A 66 11.70 6.47 4.97
N ILE A 67 11.25 5.66 5.93
CA ILE A 67 12.13 5.14 6.99
C ILE A 67 13.15 4.15 6.40
N LEU A 68 12.70 3.25 5.51
CA LEU A 68 13.56 2.22 4.92
C LEU A 68 14.55 2.79 3.91
N LYS A 69 14.14 3.82 3.15
CA LYS A 69 15.02 4.57 2.23
C LYS A 69 14.78 6.07 2.33
N PRO A 70 15.47 6.74 3.26
CA PRO A 70 15.25 8.16 3.55
C PRO A 70 15.68 9.11 2.42
N ASP A 71 16.50 8.64 1.48
CA ASP A 71 17.01 9.43 0.37
C ASP A 71 16.15 9.32 -0.92
N GLU A 72 15.14 8.45 -0.92
CA GLU A 72 14.25 8.29 -2.09
C GLU A 72 13.03 9.20 -1.98
N THR A 73 12.56 9.73 -3.11
CA THR A 73 11.25 10.41 -3.16
C THR A 73 10.26 9.54 -3.92
N PRO A 74 9.10 9.19 -3.33
CA PRO A 74 8.12 8.33 -3.97
C PRO A 74 7.65 8.89 -5.31
N MET A 75 7.81 8.11 -6.38
CA MET A 75 7.41 8.51 -7.73
C MET A 75 5.92 8.88 -7.80
N SER A 76 5.08 8.21 -7.03
CA SER A 76 3.64 8.47 -6.94
C SER A 76 3.30 9.90 -6.49
N ALA A 77 4.18 10.55 -5.71
CA ALA A 77 4.04 11.94 -5.31
C ALA A 77 4.61 12.93 -6.33
N LEU A 78 5.63 12.53 -7.11
CA LEU A 78 6.33 13.42 -8.07
C LEU A 78 5.60 13.62 -9.40
N ILE A 79 4.86 12.61 -9.83
CA ILE A 79 4.33 12.47 -11.19
C ILE A 79 3.11 13.35 -11.51
N PHE A 80 2.53 14.04 -10.53
CA PHE A 80 1.32 14.80 -10.77
C PHE A 80 1.57 16.04 -11.64
N TYR A 81 2.69 16.73 -11.41
CA TYR A 81 3.12 17.87 -12.22
C TYR A 81 4.60 17.75 -12.63
N PRO A 82 4.95 18.02 -13.90
CA PRO A 82 6.30 17.78 -14.40
C PRO A 82 7.31 18.90 -14.14
N PHE A 83 6.89 20.04 -13.57
CA PHE A 83 7.75 21.22 -13.44
C PHE A 83 8.59 21.23 -12.15
N GLU A 84 9.76 21.88 -12.19
CA GLU A 84 10.76 21.83 -11.12
C GLU A 84 10.28 22.37 -9.77
N GLY A 85 9.48 23.44 -9.78
CA GLY A 85 8.95 24.03 -8.54
C GLY A 85 8.14 23.04 -7.71
N TYR A 86 7.27 22.24 -8.36
CA TYR A 86 6.50 21.20 -7.71
C TYR A 86 7.40 20.10 -7.14
N ARG A 87 8.34 19.62 -7.96
CA ARG A 87 9.26 18.55 -7.57
C ARG A 87 10.16 18.95 -6.40
N ARG A 88 10.59 20.22 -6.33
CA ARG A 88 11.38 20.75 -5.21
C ARG A 88 10.62 20.63 -3.88
N VAL A 89 9.37 21.09 -3.84
CA VAL A 89 8.53 21.01 -2.64
C VAL A 89 8.30 19.55 -2.24
N VAL A 90 7.96 18.67 -3.20
CA VAL A 90 7.74 17.25 -2.92
C VAL A 90 9.01 16.55 -2.40
N ASN A 91 10.17 16.83 -2.97
CA ASN A 91 11.45 16.29 -2.51
C ASN A 91 11.78 16.75 -1.08
N GLU A 92 11.55 18.03 -0.78
CA GLU A 92 11.81 18.60 0.55
C GLU A 92 10.91 17.97 1.61
N LEU A 93 9.61 17.80 1.31
CA LEU A 93 8.68 17.07 2.17
C LEU A 93 9.13 15.61 2.38
N ALA A 94 9.57 14.91 1.33
CA ALA A 94 10.09 13.54 1.46
C ALA A 94 11.33 13.47 2.36
N GLY A 95 12.24 14.43 2.24
CA GLY A 95 13.38 14.58 3.14
C GLY A 95 12.95 14.73 4.60
N PHE A 96 11.95 15.57 4.90
CA PHE A 96 11.44 15.70 6.26
C PHE A 96 10.84 14.39 6.81
N VAL A 97 10.13 13.60 5.99
CA VAL A 97 9.60 12.33 6.47
C VAL A 97 10.71 11.35 6.83
N GLY A 98 11.68 11.17 5.93
CA GLY A 98 12.73 10.16 6.06
C GLY A 98 13.86 10.53 7.02
N GLN A 99 14.20 11.81 7.14
CA GLN A 99 15.44 12.26 7.78
C GLN A 99 15.25 13.18 8.99
N SER A 100 14.05 13.71 9.24
CA SER A 100 13.81 14.61 10.37
C SER A 100 13.74 13.85 11.70
N ASP A 101 14.46 14.35 12.70
CA ASP A 101 14.31 13.93 14.12
C ASP A 101 13.05 14.54 14.76
N ASP A 102 12.50 15.62 14.21
CA ASP A 102 11.22 16.18 14.62
C ASP A 102 10.07 15.34 14.04
N ARG A 103 9.37 14.62 14.93
CA ARG A 103 8.27 13.72 14.61
C ARG A 103 7.03 14.45 14.11
N GLU A 104 6.74 15.63 14.65
CA GLU A 104 5.60 16.43 14.20
C GLU A 104 5.84 16.95 12.79
N LEU A 105 7.03 17.51 12.53
CA LEU A 105 7.41 17.96 11.19
C LEU A 105 7.31 16.83 10.17
N ALA A 106 7.82 15.65 10.50
CA ALA A 106 7.75 14.50 9.62
C ALA A 106 6.30 14.01 9.40
N ALA A 107 5.45 14.04 10.41
CA ALA A 107 4.03 13.68 10.27
C ALA A 107 3.28 14.68 9.36
N ARG A 108 3.53 15.98 9.52
CA ARG A 108 2.99 17.04 8.64
C ARG A 108 3.44 16.83 7.19
N ALA A 109 4.73 16.54 7.00
CA ALA A 109 5.28 16.26 5.67
C ALA A 109 4.68 14.99 5.05
N ALA A 110 4.48 13.92 5.83
CA ALA A 110 3.86 12.69 5.35
C ALA A 110 2.40 12.90 4.93
N TRP A 111 1.64 13.69 5.70
CA TRP A 111 0.28 14.10 5.32
C TRP A 111 0.27 14.90 4.01
N ALA A 112 1.17 15.87 3.88
CA ALA A 112 1.32 16.67 2.66
C ALA A 112 1.64 15.82 1.41
N LEU A 113 2.55 14.84 1.54
CA LEU A 113 2.84 13.89 0.46
C LEU A 113 1.63 13.02 0.13
N ALA A 114 0.89 12.55 1.14
CA ALA A 114 -0.33 11.78 0.93
C ALA A 114 -1.40 12.56 0.15
N LEU A 115 -1.52 13.87 0.39
CA LEU A 115 -2.39 14.74 -0.41
C LEU A 115 -1.93 14.84 -1.87
N CYS A 116 -0.62 14.89 -2.13
CA CYS A 116 -0.05 14.86 -3.48
C CYS A 116 -0.37 13.55 -4.21
N VAL A 117 -0.17 12.41 -3.54
CA VAL A 117 -0.50 11.08 -4.08
C VAL A 117 -2.01 10.96 -4.34
N SER A 118 -2.85 11.46 -3.42
CA SER A 118 -4.30 11.47 -3.59
C SER A 118 -4.71 12.31 -4.81
N ALA A 119 -4.11 13.49 -4.99
CA ALA A 119 -4.36 14.33 -6.15
C ALA A 119 -3.96 13.66 -7.47
N HIS A 120 -2.83 12.95 -7.49
CA HIS A 120 -2.43 12.14 -8.63
C HIS A 120 -3.46 11.03 -8.96
N ARG A 121 -3.90 10.29 -7.94
CA ARG A 121 -4.81 9.14 -8.12
C ARG A 121 -6.23 9.56 -8.50
N ALA A 122 -6.74 10.65 -7.92
CA ALA A 122 -8.12 11.10 -8.10
C ALA A 122 -8.27 12.13 -9.23
N GLY A 123 -7.18 12.78 -9.65
CA GLY A 123 -7.19 13.90 -10.58
C GLY A 123 -7.79 15.17 -9.98
N ALA A 124 -7.76 16.26 -10.76
CA ALA A 124 -8.10 17.59 -10.26
C ALA A 124 -9.55 17.74 -9.77
N ALA A 125 -10.49 16.97 -10.33
CA ALA A 125 -11.89 16.99 -9.90
C ALA A 125 -12.11 16.25 -8.57
N GLY A 126 -11.37 15.17 -8.32
CA GLY A 126 -11.54 14.33 -7.12
C GLY A 126 -10.75 14.82 -5.90
N ALA A 127 -9.66 15.55 -6.11
CA ALA A 127 -8.82 16.13 -5.05
C ALA A 127 -8.26 17.50 -5.50
N PRO A 128 -9.07 18.58 -5.37
CA PRO A 128 -8.76 19.88 -5.98
C PRO A 128 -7.73 20.72 -5.22
N LEU A 129 -7.36 20.35 -3.99
CA LEU A 129 -6.46 21.12 -3.14
C LEU A 129 -5.10 21.37 -3.82
N ILE A 130 -4.41 20.32 -4.25
CA ILE A 130 -3.09 20.43 -4.87
C ILE A 130 -3.14 21.25 -6.18
N PRO A 131 -4.07 20.98 -7.13
CA PRO A 131 -4.24 21.84 -8.29
C PRO A 131 -4.53 23.30 -7.96
N SER A 132 -5.32 23.57 -6.92
CA SER A 132 -5.68 24.93 -6.51
C SER A 132 -4.47 25.68 -5.95
N LEU A 133 -3.67 25.04 -5.09
CA LEU A 133 -2.44 25.60 -4.56
C LEU A 133 -1.41 25.86 -5.67
N VAL A 134 -1.26 24.91 -6.60
CA VAL A 134 -0.36 25.06 -7.75
C VAL A 134 -0.83 26.21 -8.65
N GLY A 135 -2.11 26.24 -9.00
CA GLY A 135 -2.68 27.28 -9.88
C GLY A 135 -2.67 28.68 -9.27
N SER A 136 -2.71 28.80 -7.94
CA SER A 136 -2.60 30.08 -7.22
C SER A 136 -1.16 30.48 -6.89
N GLY A 137 -0.17 29.63 -7.15
CA GLY A 137 1.23 29.86 -6.77
C GLY A 137 1.53 29.67 -5.28
N ASN A 138 0.58 29.12 -4.51
CA ASN A 138 0.72 28.87 -3.06
C ASN A 138 1.13 27.43 -2.72
N PHE A 139 1.58 26.64 -3.71
CA PHE A 139 2.15 25.33 -3.45
C PHE A 139 3.60 25.48 -2.94
N THR A 140 3.73 25.69 -1.63
CA THR A 140 5.01 25.83 -0.91
C THR A 140 5.11 24.79 0.19
N VAL A 141 6.32 24.57 0.73
CA VAL A 141 6.54 23.67 1.86
C VAL A 141 5.71 24.09 3.07
N ASP A 142 5.81 25.35 3.50
CA ASP A 142 5.06 25.87 4.66
C ASP A 142 3.55 25.67 4.50
N THR A 143 3.00 26.06 3.34
CA THR A 143 1.57 25.88 3.08
C THR A 143 1.18 24.41 3.12
N MET A 144 2.03 23.51 2.63
CA MET A 144 1.76 22.07 2.65
C MET A 144 1.83 21.46 4.06
N LEU A 145 2.77 21.91 4.91
CA LEU A 145 2.88 21.47 6.31
C LEU A 145 1.68 21.89 7.17
N ASP A 146 1.01 22.98 6.79
CA ASP A 146 -0.19 23.50 7.46
C ASP A 146 -1.49 22.78 7.05
N GLN A 147 -1.46 21.82 6.12
CA GLN A 147 -2.67 21.14 5.63
C GLN A 147 -3.21 20.04 6.56
N ALA A 148 -2.47 19.67 7.60
CA ALA A 148 -2.86 18.64 8.55
C ALA A 148 -3.38 19.27 9.85
N ASP A 149 -4.50 18.75 10.36
CA ASP A 149 -4.98 19.06 11.70
C ASP A 149 -4.19 18.31 12.78
N ASP A 150 -4.27 18.79 14.03
CA ASP A 150 -3.49 18.23 15.15
C ASP A 150 -3.86 16.76 15.45
N ALA A 151 -5.10 16.36 15.16
CA ALA A 151 -5.55 14.97 15.34
C ALA A 151 -4.87 14.03 14.33
N ALA A 152 -4.76 14.43 13.06
CA ALA A 152 -4.04 13.71 12.03
C ALA A 152 -2.54 13.60 12.36
N ILE A 153 -1.93 14.68 12.87
CA ILE A 153 -0.52 14.68 13.28
C ILE A 153 -0.29 13.72 14.45
N SER A 154 -1.08 13.83 15.52
CA SER A 154 -0.97 12.95 16.68
C SER A 154 -1.12 11.48 16.29
N GLU A 155 -2.06 11.19 15.38
CA GLU A 155 -2.32 9.84 14.89
C GLU A 155 -1.16 9.30 14.03
N LEU A 156 -0.59 10.11 13.15
CA LEU A 156 0.55 9.71 12.31
C LEU A 156 1.84 9.54 13.11
N VAL A 157 2.08 10.38 14.12
CA VAL A 157 3.22 10.21 15.05
C VAL A 157 3.13 8.85 15.74
N ALA A 158 1.97 8.53 16.34
CA ALA A 158 1.77 7.25 17.01
C ALA A 158 1.92 6.05 16.06
N LEU A 159 1.37 6.13 14.84
CA LEU A 159 1.48 5.06 13.84
C LEU A 159 2.91 4.89 13.32
N ARG A 160 3.67 5.98 13.21
CA ARG A 160 5.10 5.94 12.87
C ARG A 160 5.89 5.21 13.96
N GLU A 161 5.73 5.62 15.21
CA GLU A 161 6.43 5.01 16.35
C GLU A 161 6.15 3.50 16.43
N LEU A 162 4.88 3.10 16.27
CA LEU A 162 4.52 1.69 16.28
C LEU A 162 5.13 0.92 15.10
N SER A 163 5.23 1.54 13.92
CA SER A 163 5.88 0.93 12.76
C SER A 163 7.38 0.77 12.97
N GLU A 164 8.06 1.78 13.54
CA GLU A 164 9.48 1.73 13.89
C GLU A 164 9.77 0.69 14.98
N GLU A 165 8.85 0.48 15.92
CA GLU A 165 9.00 -0.53 16.97
C GLU A 165 8.75 -1.95 16.44
N ARG A 166 7.74 -2.15 15.58
CA ARG A 166 7.19 -3.48 15.26
C ARG A 166 7.47 -3.97 13.85
N LEU A 167 7.38 -3.10 12.86
CA LEU A 167 7.57 -3.48 11.47
C LEU A 167 9.04 -3.41 11.09
N ILE A 168 9.66 -2.23 11.21
CA ILE A 168 11.00 -1.97 10.67
C ILE A 168 12.05 -2.99 11.16
N PRO A 169 12.11 -3.38 12.45
CA PRO A 169 13.09 -4.36 12.92
C PRO A 169 12.85 -5.79 12.41
N ALA A 170 11.64 -6.11 11.94
CA ALA A 170 11.30 -7.42 11.38
C ALA A 170 11.70 -7.54 9.90
N LEU A 171 12.09 -6.45 9.25
CA LEU A 171 12.38 -6.42 7.82
C LEU A 171 13.88 -6.53 7.55
N SER A 172 14.21 -7.21 6.46
CA SER A 172 15.58 -7.31 5.94
C SER A 172 15.59 -6.99 4.44
N GLY A 173 16.66 -6.33 4.00
CA GLY A 173 16.85 -5.97 2.60
C GLY A 173 17.29 -7.17 1.74
N PRO A 174 17.25 -7.03 0.40
CA PRO A 174 17.02 -5.79 -0.33
C PRO A 174 15.57 -5.29 -0.30
N PHE A 175 15.40 -3.96 -0.28
CA PHE A 175 14.08 -3.31 -0.28
C PHE A 175 13.72 -2.77 -1.66
N SER A 176 12.52 -3.11 -2.13
CA SER A 176 11.85 -2.47 -3.26
C SER A 176 10.62 -1.72 -2.74
N LEU A 177 10.61 -0.39 -2.86
CA LEU A 177 9.56 0.49 -2.35
C LEU A 177 8.65 0.91 -3.50
N GLY A 178 7.34 0.70 -3.38
CA GLY A 178 6.44 0.94 -4.51
C GLY A 178 6.76 0.11 -5.76
N PRO A 179 7.10 -1.20 -5.68
CA PRO A 179 7.52 -1.94 -6.87
C PRO A 179 6.37 -2.09 -7.88
N THR A 180 6.72 -1.94 -9.16
CA THR A 180 5.87 -2.24 -10.31
C THR A 180 6.25 -3.59 -10.92
N PHE A 181 5.36 -4.13 -11.74
CA PHE A 181 5.47 -5.46 -12.36
C PHE A 181 5.51 -5.37 -13.89
N ASP A 182 5.82 -6.47 -14.57
CA ASP A 182 6.20 -6.49 -15.99
C ASP A 182 5.20 -5.78 -16.95
N LEU A 183 3.89 -5.86 -16.70
CA LEU A 183 2.84 -5.19 -17.50
C LEU A 183 2.27 -3.91 -16.85
N SER A 184 2.88 -3.48 -15.75
CA SER A 184 2.48 -2.29 -14.98
C SER A 184 3.34 -1.07 -15.27
N ASP A 185 4.50 -1.29 -15.89
CA ASP A 185 5.43 -0.23 -16.26
C ASP A 185 4.80 0.74 -17.26
N ARG A 186 5.19 2.01 -17.18
CA ARG A 186 4.67 3.04 -18.07
C ARG A 186 5.23 2.84 -19.47
N GLY A 187 4.35 2.62 -20.44
CA GLY A 187 4.73 2.46 -21.84
C GLY A 187 3.53 2.09 -22.72
N PRO A 188 3.75 1.96 -24.04
CA PRO A 188 2.71 1.52 -24.97
C PRO A 188 2.17 0.12 -24.61
N ASP A 189 2.97 -0.70 -23.94
CA ASP A 189 2.61 -2.07 -23.57
C ASP A 189 1.90 -2.17 -22.21
N ARG A 190 1.76 -1.05 -21.48
CA ARG A 190 1.10 -1.04 -20.16
C ARG A 190 -0.32 -1.58 -20.26
N ARG A 191 -0.64 -2.58 -19.44
CA ARG A 191 -1.99 -3.16 -19.39
C ARG A 191 -2.84 -2.61 -18.25
N TYR A 192 -2.23 -2.31 -17.09
CA TYR A 192 -2.91 -1.68 -15.95
C TYR A 192 -1.88 -1.08 -14.97
N ALA A 193 -2.35 -0.47 -13.89
CA ALA A 193 -1.55 0.02 -12.78
C ALA A 193 -1.49 -1.02 -11.66
N ALA A 194 -0.31 -1.54 -11.35
CA ALA A 194 -0.03 -2.24 -10.09
C ALA A 194 1.25 -1.72 -9.48
N GLU A 195 1.10 -1.20 -8.26
CA GLU A 195 2.18 -0.74 -7.40
C GLU A 195 1.90 -1.37 -6.04
N ALA A 196 2.74 -2.31 -5.62
CA ALA A 196 2.67 -2.86 -4.28
C ALA A 196 3.28 -1.89 -3.26
N ASP A 197 3.04 -2.09 -1.97
CA ASP A 197 3.55 -1.17 -0.95
C ASP A 197 5.07 -1.35 -0.76
N LEU A 198 5.48 -2.59 -0.49
CA LEU A 198 6.86 -2.94 -0.16
C LEU A 198 7.16 -4.38 -0.53
N ILE A 199 8.36 -4.63 -1.05
CA ILE A 199 8.98 -5.95 -1.06
C ILE A 199 10.30 -5.89 -0.31
N ALA A 200 10.51 -6.80 0.65
CA ALA A 200 11.70 -6.93 1.47
C ALA A 200 12.25 -8.36 1.36
N ASP A 201 13.33 -8.57 0.60
CA ASP A 201 13.97 -9.89 0.42
C ASP A 201 12.98 -11.05 0.11
N GLY A 202 12.18 -10.90 -0.96
CA GLY A 202 11.17 -11.89 -1.37
C GLY A 202 9.86 -11.87 -0.57
N LEU A 203 9.77 -11.09 0.52
CA LEU A 203 8.52 -10.86 1.25
C LEU A 203 7.76 -9.67 0.65
N LEU A 204 6.63 -9.95 0.01
CA LEU A 204 5.68 -8.93 -0.47
C LEU A 204 4.74 -8.50 0.67
N ILE A 205 4.72 -7.22 1.01
CA ILE A 205 3.95 -6.67 2.13
C ILE A 205 2.92 -5.67 1.64
N ASP A 206 1.74 -5.74 2.24
CA ASP A 206 0.65 -4.76 2.10
C ASP A 206 0.38 -4.12 3.47
N VAL A 207 0.49 -2.80 3.56
CA VAL A 207 0.36 -2.04 4.80
C VAL A 207 -1.08 -1.56 4.96
N LYS A 208 -1.75 -2.01 6.03
CA LYS A 208 -3.17 -1.70 6.29
C LYS A 208 -3.34 -0.87 7.55
N THR A 209 -4.02 0.26 7.40
CA THR A 209 -4.48 1.11 8.52
C THR A 209 -5.99 0.99 8.77
N THR A 210 -6.65 0.00 8.18
CA THR A 210 -8.13 -0.09 8.23
C THR A 210 -8.63 -0.56 9.58
N LEU A 211 -9.70 0.06 10.07
CA LEU A 211 -10.42 -0.38 11.27
C LEU A 211 -11.68 -1.16 10.89
N ALA A 212 -11.92 -2.28 11.58
CA ALA A 212 -13.21 -2.92 11.55
C ALA A 212 -14.27 -2.09 12.28
N PRO A 213 -15.56 -2.24 11.93
CA PRO A 213 -16.65 -1.75 12.78
C PRO A 213 -16.53 -2.32 14.20
N LYS A 214 -16.99 -1.54 15.18
CA LYS A 214 -17.07 -2.03 16.57
C LYS A 214 -18.04 -3.21 16.63
N ASN A 215 -17.62 -4.30 17.27
CA ASN A 215 -18.47 -5.45 17.54
C ASN A 215 -19.42 -5.17 18.72
N LYS A 216 -20.23 -6.16 19.11
CA LYS A 216 -21.22 -6.02 20.20
C LYS A 216 -20.63 -5.63 21.57
N VAL A 217 -19.35 -5.91 21.80
CA VAL A 217 -18.65 -5.56 23.05
C VAL A 217 -17.79 -4.30 22.90
N GLY A 218 -17.96 -3.54 21.81
CA GLY A 218 -17.27 -2.27 21.58
C GLY A 218 -15.86 -2.38 21.01
N LEU A 219 -15.35 -3.58 20.77
CA LEU A 219 -14.00 -3.83 20.26
C LEU A 219 -13.96 -3.76 18.73
N ARG A 220 -12.82 -3.36 18.18
CA ARG A 220 -12.53 -3.41 16.74
C ARG A 220 -11.53 -4.55 16.51
N PRO A 221 -11.98 -5.75 16.09
CA PRO A 221 -11.06 -6.84 15.82
C PRO A 221 -10.29 -6.58 14.52
N ASP A 222 -9.04 -7.04 14.48
CA ASP A 222 -8.32 -7.15 13.22
C ASP A 222 -8.89 -8.31 12.39
N VAL A 223 -9.20 -8.06 11.12
CA VAL A 223 -9.89 -9.02 10.26
C VAL A 223 -9.26 -9.07 8.88
N LEU A 224 -8.75 -10.25 8.52
CA LEU A 224 -8.33 -10.55 7.17
C LEU A 224 -9.53 -10.68 6.23
N LYS A 225 -9.64 -9.76 5.28
CA LYS A 225 -10.65 -9.81 4.21
C LYS A 225 -10.11 -10.58 3.01
N PRO A 226 -10.93 -11.39 2.30
CA PRO A 226 -10.50 -12.09 1.09
C PRO A 226 -9.84 -11.18 0.04
N VAL A 227 -10.34 -9.95 -0.10
CA VAL A 227 -9.79 -8.97 -1.03
C VAL A 227 -8.34 -8.58 -0.74
N ASN A 228 -7.91 -8.59 0.53
CA ASN A 228 -6.51 -8.32 0.89
C ASN A 228 -5.62 -9.47 0.39
N VAL A 229 -6.08 -10.72 0.54
CA VAL A 229 -5.38 -11.91 0.04
C VAL A 229 -5.32 -11.90 -1.48
N TYR A 230 -6.43 -11.60 -2.16
CA TYR A 230 -6.46 -11.47 -3.61
C TYR A 230 -5.57 -10.36 -4.14
N GLN A 231 -5.40 -9.27 -3.40
CA GLN A 231 -4.48 -8.20 -3.77
C GLN A 231 -3.02 -8.68 -3.72
N LEU A 232 -2.61 -9.34 -2.63
CA LEU A 232 -1.27 -9.92 -2.49
C LEU A 232 -0.99 -10.99 -3.55
N LEU A 233 -1.92 -11.94 -3.74
CA LEU A 233 -1.80 -12.96 -4.78
C LEU A 233 -1.79 -12.35 -6.18
N GLY A 234 -2.61 -11.30 -6.39
CA GLY A 234 -2.60 -10.49 -7.60
C GLY A 234 -1.19 -10.01 -7.89
N TYR A 235 -0.58 -9.21 -7.01
CA TYR A 235 0.78 -8.72 -7.17
C TYR A 235 1.80 -9.85 -7.42
N ALA A 236 1.75 -10.93 -6.65
CA ALA A 236 2.67 -12.06 -6.81
C ALA A 236 2.53 -12.74 -8.18
N LEU A 237 1.31 -12.85 -8.73
CA LEU A 237 1.04 -13.38 -10.07
C LEU A 237 1.56 -12.46 -11.20
N LEU A 238 1.70 -11.16 -10.93
CA LEU A 238 2.20 -10.20 -11.92
C LEU A 238 3.72 -10.14 -12.01
N ASP A 239 4.44 -10.69 -11.03
CA ASP A 239 5.90 -10.84 -11.07
C ASP A 239 6.29 -11.98 -12.01
N TYR A 240 5.91 -11.87 -13.29
CA TYR A 240 6.06 -12.90 -14.31
C TYR A 240 7.54 -13.20 -14.56
N SER A 241 8.38 -12.16 -14.69
CA SER A 241 9.82 -12.33 -14.82
C SER A 241 10.50 -12.85 -13.55
N ASN A 242 9.75 -13.00 -12.45
CA ASN A 242 10.24 -13.37 -11.13
C ASN A 242 11.35 -12.43 -10.65
N ARG A 243 11.22 -11.13 -10.97
CA ARG A 243 12.20 -10.09 -10.69
C ARG A 243 12.47 -9.95 -9.20
N TYR A 244 11.41 -10.10 -8.40
CA TYR A 244 11.47 -9.88 -6.96
C TYR A 244 11.61 -11.16 -6.14
N ASN A 245 11.62 -12.33 -6.79
CA ASN A 245 11.67 -13.65 -6.14
C ASN A 245 10.65 -13.77 -4.99
N ILE A 246 9.40 -13.34 -5.23
CA ILE A 246 8.37 -13.34 -4.18
C ILE A 246 8.07 -14.78 -3.76
N ASP A 247 8.45 -15.12 -2.53
CA ASP A 247 8.26 -16.44 -1.93
C ASP A 247 7.42 -16.39 -0.63
N ARG A 248 7.21 -15.18 -0.10
CA ARG A 248 6.41 -14.90 1.09
C ARG A 248 5.50 -13.70 0.83
N VAL A 249 4.35 -13.70 1.49
CA VAL A 249 3.43 -12.57 1.50
C VAL A 249 3.06 -12.22 2.93
N GLY A 250 2.82 -10.94 3.19
CA GLY A 250 2.49 -10.46 4.51
C GLY A 250 1.57 -9.25 4.51
N ILE A 251 0.88 -9.08 5.64
CA ILE A 251 0.07 -7.89 5.92
C ILE A 251 0.61 -7.28 7.20
N PHE A 252 1.00 -6.01 7.13
CA PHE A 252 1.26 -5.23 8.33
C PHE A 252 -0.01 -4.46 8.71
N SER A 253 -0.61 -4.84 9.83
CA SER A 253 -1.78 -4.18 10.37
C SER A 253 -1.34 -3.03 11.29
N ALA A 254 -1.13 -1.86 10.71
CA ALA A 254 -0.41 -0.75 11.33
C ALA A 254 -1.02 -0.26 12.65
N ARG A 255 -2.34 -0.34 12.81
CA ARG A 255 -3.03 0.07 14.05
C ARG A 255 -2.96 -0.95 15.18
N TYR A 256 -2.62 -2.19 14.84
CA TYR A 256 -2.50 -3.31 15.77
C TYR A 256 -1.03 -3.66 16.02
N GLY A 257 -0.12 -3.15 15.19
CA GLY A 257 1.32 -3.34 15.34
C GLY A 257 1.78 -4.77 15.05
N VAL A 258 1.03 -5.50 14.22
CA VAL A 258 1.28 -6.91 13.91
C VAL A 258 1.58 -7.07 12.43
N LEU A 259 2.74 -7.64 12.14
CA LEU A 259 3.07 -8.20 10.83
C LEU A 259 2.68 -9.67 10.83
N THR A 260 1.77 -10.06 9.95
CA THR A 260 1.44 -11.48 9.73
C THR A 260 1.97 -11.91 8.38
N GLU A 261 2.77 -12.97 8.36
CA GLU A 261 3.48 -13.46 7.19
C GLU A 261 3.15 -14.92 6.92
N TRP A 262 3.17 -15.29 5.65
CA TRP A 262 3.05 -16.67 5.21
C TRP A 262 3.96 -16.96 4.02
N PRO A 263 4.51 -18.18 3.91
CA PRO A 263 5.01 -18.67 2.64
C PRO A 263 3.94 -18.58 1.57
N LEU A 264 4.30 -18.11 0.37
CA LEU A 264 3.36 -17.99 -0.76
C LEU A 264 2.74 -19.35 -1.09
N GLU A 265 3.52 -20.43 -1.03
CA GLU A 265 3.04 -21.80 -1.18
C GLU A 265 1.96 -22.17 -0.14
N ARG A 266 2.12 -21.73 1.11
CA ARG A 266 1.13 -21.99 2.16
C ARG A 266 -0.18 -21.28 1.86
N VAL A 267 -0.12 -20.01 1.47
CA VAL A 267 -1.32 -19.22 1.12
C VAL A 267 -2.05 -19.84 -0.07
N THR A 268 -1.33 -20.15 -1.15
CA THR A 268 -1.94 -20.71 -2.37
C THR A 268 -2.47 -22.11 -2.11
N SER A 269 -1.78 -22.93 -1.32
CA SER A 269 -2.26 -24.27 -0.98
C SER A 269 -3.55 -24.26 -0.18
N LEU A 270 -3.60 -23.43 0.88
CA LEU A 270 -4.81 -23.30 1.70
C LEU A 270 -6.00 -22.76 0.90
N THR A 271 -5.75 -21.78 0.03
CA THR A 271 -6.82 -21.06 -0.66
C THR A 271 -7.29 -21.74 -1.94
N SER A 272 -6.44 -22.49 -2.63
CA SER A 272 -6.82 -23.35 -3.76
C SER A 272 -7.38 -24.71 -3.33
N GLY A 273 -7.04 -25.17 -2.12
CA GLY A 273 -7.46 -26.48 -1.58
C GLY A 273 -6.53 -27.64 -1.96
N GLY A 274 -5.29 -27.38 -2.38
CA GLY A 274 -4.34 -28.42 -2.79
C GLY A 274 -2.95 -27.87 -3.10
N THR A 275 -2.17 -28.58 -3.93
CA THR A 275 -0.91 -28.02 -4.48
C THR A 275 -1.25 -27.04 -5.60
N PHE A 276 -0.53 -25.92 -5.68
CA PHE A 276 -0.74 -24.90 -6.69
C PHE A 276 0.57 -24.59 -7.44
N ASP A 277 0.57 -24.74 -8.76
CA ASP A 277 1.72 -24.43 -9.63
C ASP A 277 1.76 -22.92 -9.92
N PHE A 278 2.48 -22.19 -9.07
CA PHE A 278 2.54 -20.74 -9.17
C PHE A 278 3.26 -20.23 -10.43
N PRO A 279 4.39 -20.83 -10.89
CA PRO A 279 4.98 -20.51 -12.18
C PRO A 279 4.02 -20.68 -13.36
N ALA A 280 3.27 -21.78 -13.43
CA ALA A 280 2.28 -21.97 -14.49
C ALA A 280 1.15 -20.92 -14.42
N ALA A 281 0.69 -20.57 -13.21
CA ALA A 281 -0.32 -19.54 -13.01
C ALA A 281 0.16 -18.15 -13.44
N ARG A 282 1.44 -17.79 -13.21
CA ARG A 282 2.04 -16.55 -13.73
C ARG A 282 2.00 -16.51 -15.25
N GLN A 283 2.32 -17.62 -15.93
CA GLN A 283 2.22 -17.71 -17.38
C GLN A 283 0.79 -17.54 -17.87
N GLU A 284 -0.18 -18.21 -17.24
CA GLU A 284 -1.59 -18.10 -17.61
C GLU A 284 -2.10 -16.66 -17.48
N VAL A 285 -1.76 -15.99 -16.38
CA VAL A 285 -2.12 -14.58 -16.15
C VAL A 285 -1.45 -13.66 -17.18
N TRP A 286 -0.19 -13.92 -17.51
CA TRP A 286 0.54 -13.20 -18.55
C TRP A 286 -0.16 -13.34 -19.91
N ASP A 287 -0.46 -14.56 -20.34
CA ASP A 287 -1.11 -14.85 -21.62
C ASP A 287 -2.51 -14.25 -21.70
N MET A 288 -3.23 -14.20 -20.56
CA MET A 288 -4.54 -13.55 -20.45
C MET A 288 -4.46 -12.03 -20.68
N MET A 289 -3.31 -11.41 -20.41
CA MET A 289 -3.11 -9.96 -20.47
C MET A 289 -2.45 -9.46 -21.76
N GLN A 290 -1.89 -10.35 -22.59
CA GLN A 290 -1.35 -10.02 -23.91
C GLN A 290 -2.45 -9.57 -24.87
#